data_AF-A0A5C6CMR3-F1
#
_entry.id   AF-A0A5C6CMR3-F1
#
_cell.length_a   1.000
_cell.length_b   1.000
_cell.length_c   1.000
_cell.angle_alpha   90.00
_cell.angle_beta   90.00
_cell.angle_gamma   90.00
#
_symmetry.space_group_name_H-M   'P 1'
#
loop_
_entity.id
_entity.type
_entity.pdbx_description
1 polymer ?
#
loop_
_entity_poly.entity_id
_entity_poly.type
_entity_poly.pdbx_seq_one_letter_code
_entity_poly.pdbx_strand_id
1 'polypeptide(L)'
;MRSMSVLLLVLLTFCSSSHAAISTVAISGDNASGILGAKFDSFTHLTLNSNGQGAFLASLQNSVGGVTSANDQVLYTFTGSTIALRAREGSGGVPNVASANFANFSDVAIADTGDVLLRGSLAVGPGGVATSTDQGLWRFSTGGDTLLARKGAGDAPGVVGGQFSSIPNVIRTTENGDLAFDAQLSGGTVTNLNERGIWFYQGSAGNLIVREMISAVPGVPSATFEAFGNPSINNLIQGVAKATMKMAGAITIDNRNGVWRYTGATGELLARQGVGMAPGTTGSFGLFGNPVINNSSQVAFRADHSTSGEGLWRYDTTGELVAVANTVSVPDVPGASFSSFDDPYIADNGALIVSATMNTSSGGVTTQNARGIWSFATGSDQLLLRTGSGGVSGVAGANFATFDELTANATGSAVVVATLELGPGGVGSANNTGIWILPSAGSPQLIARKGDQLAGRTIAALSLLSDDFVNRPVRGFNNQNQLLFRADFTNGDAGLFLFGPSGNSSADFNSDTFVDATDLGFWQAAYGSTSGGDADSDGDSDGNDFLAWQRQFTGLSASAFSLTVPEPASLGFLLAFFVLVLPCRPAC
;
A
#
# COMPACT_ATOMS: atom_id res chain seq x y z
N MET A 1 -5.92 64.61 -35.21
CA MET A 1 -5.17 63.34 -35.14
C MET A 1 -4.83 63.08 -33.67
N ARG A 2 -5.65 62.30 -32.97
CA ARG A 2 -5.41 61.87 -31.59
C ARG A 2 -4.87 60.44 -31.66
N SER A 3 -3.69 60.21 -31.10
CA SER A 3 -3.08 58.88 -30.99
C SER A 3 -3.63 58.19 -29.73
N MET A 4 -4.29 57.06 -29.91
CA MET A 4 -4.72 56.16 -28.83
C MET A 4 -3.54 55.26 -28.45
N SER A 5 -3.03 55.41 -27.23
CA SER A 5 -2.17 54.41 -26.60
C SER A 5 -3.04 53.26 -26.09
N VAL A 6 -2.94 52.10 -26.72
CA VAL A 6 -3.50 50.84 -26.21
C VAL A 6 -2.53 50.29 -25.17
N LEU A 7 -2.92 50.35 -23.91
CA LEU A 7 -2.23 49.68 -22.81
C LEU A 7 -2.60 48.19 -22.88
N LEU A 8 -1.68 47.36 -23.38
CA LEU A 8 -1.83 45.91 -23.40
C LEU A 8 -1.63 45.39 -21.97
N LEU A 9 -2.74 45.20 -21.24
CA LEU A 9 -2.73 44.50 -19.96
C LEU A 9 -2.47 43.01 -20.24
N VAL A 10 -1.21 42.59 -20.09
CA VAL A 10 -0.86 41.16 -20.06
C VAL A 10 -1.42 40.61 -18.76
N LEU A 11 -2.63 40.03 -18.86
CA LEU A 11 -3.20 39.19 -17.81
C LEU A 11 -2.31 37.94 -17.74
N LEU A 12 -1.34 37.94 -16.81
CA LEU A 12 -0.71 36.71 -16.34
C LEU A 12 -1.81 35.91 -15.64
N THR A 13 -2.53 35.10 -16.41
CA THR A 13 -3.28 33.98 -15.85
C THR A 13 -2.25 33.03 -15.27
N PHE A 14 -1.95 33.19 -13.98
CA PHE A 14 -1.61 32.04 -13.16
C PHE A 14 -2.83 31.12 -13.27
N CYS A 15 -2.73 30.11 -14.13
CA CYS A 15 -3.61 28.96 -14.04
C CYS A 15 -3.21 28.27 -12.73
N SER A 16 -3.79 28.72 -11.62
CA SER A 16 -3.81 27.93 -10.40
C SER A 16 -4.76 26.78 -10.69
N SER A 17 -4.26 25.75 -11.39
CA SER A 17 -4.88 24.43 -11.31
C SER A 17 -4.91 24.09 -9.82
N SER A 18 -6.09 23.89 -9.24
CA SER A 18 -6.26 23.49 -7.85
C SER A 18 -5.68 22.07 -7.67
N HIS A 19 -4.39 22.02 -7.32
CA HIS A 19 -3.68 20.77 -7.06
C HIS A 19 -4.15 20.21 -5.71
N ALA A 20 -4.19 18.88 -5.63
CA ALA A 20 -4.35 18.14 -4.38
C ALA A 20 -3.45 18.68 -3.24
N ALA A 21 -3.91 18.55 -2.00
CA ALA A 21 -3.20 19.03 -0.83
C ALA A 21 -2.10 18.03 -0.46
N ILE A 22 -0.86 18.49 -0.59
CA ILE A 22 0.31 17.80 -0.05
C ILE A 22 0.62 18.43 1.29
N SER A 23 0.42 17.67 2.37
CA SER A 23 0.77 18.09 3.72
C SER A 23 2.20 17.64 4.07
N THR A 24 2.86 18.42 4.91
CA THR A 24 4.20 18.08 5.43
C THR A 24 4.05 17.23 6.68
N VAL A 25 4.65 16.06 6.70
CA VAL A 25 4.69 15.18 7.88
C VAL A 25 5.93 15.46 8.73
N ALA A 26 7.10 15.50 8.10
CA ALA A 26 8.37 15.80 8.77
C ALA A 26 9.43 16.28 7.76
N ILE A 27 10.37 17.12 8.21
CA ILE A 27 11.51 17.59 7.41
C ILE A 27 12.81 17.40 8.22
N SER A 28 13.90 17.04 7.55
CA SER A 28 15.22 16.97 8.17
C SER A 28 15.63 18.35 8.71
N GLY A 29 16.27 18.37 9.87
CA GLY A 29 16.66 19.59 10.58
C GLY A 29 15.58 20.18 11.48
N ASP A 30 14.31 19.75 11.34
CA ASP A 30 13.26 20.07 12.29
C ASP A 30 13.43 19.27 13.59
N ASN A 31 12.83 19.78 14.67
CA ASN A 31 12.91 19.15 15.98
C ASN A 31 12.19 17.78 15.97
N ALA A 32 12.85 16.76 16.54
CA ALA A 32 12.26 15.46 16.73
C ALA A 32 11.34 15.48 17.99
N SER A 33 10.03 15.50 17.77
CA SER A 33 9.02 15.63 18.83
C SER A 33 9.15 14.54 19.91
N GLY A 34 9.19 14.95 21.18
CA GLY A 34 9.38 14.00 22.30
C GLY A 34 10.85 13.70 22.64
N ILE A 35 11.81 14.28 21.90
CA ILE A 35 13.25 14.16 22.21
C ILE A 35 13.85 15.56 22.32
N LEU A 36 14.16 15.99 23.55
CA LEU A 36 14.60 17.36 23.81
C LEU A 36 15.86 17.74 23.03
N GLY A 37 15.72 18.72 22.14
CA GLY A 37 16.82 19.30 21.37
C GLY A 37 17.35 18.44 20.22
N ALA A 38 16.83 17.23 20.00
CA ALA A 38 17.21 16.40 18.87
C ALA A 38 16.51 16.87 17.58
N LYS A 39 17.14 16.60 16.45
CA LYS A 39 16.65 16.97 15.12
C LYS A 39 16.64 15.78 14.18
N PHE A 40 15.70 15.74 13.25
CA PHE A 40 15.69 14.74 12.19
C PHE A 40 16.86 14.92 11.24
N ASP A 41 17.39 13.81 10.73
CA ASP A 41 18.50 13.77 9.77
C ASP A 41 18.02 13.16 8.44
N SER A 42 17.50 11.94 8.49
CA SER A 42 16.95 11.26 7.31
C SER A 42 15.72 10.44 7.66
N PHE A 43 14.95 10.07 6.64
CA PHE A 43 13.73 9.27 6.77
C PHE A 43 13.85 7.99 5.96
N THR A 44 13.44 6.87 6.55
CA THR A 44 13.40 5.56 5.90
C THR A 44 12.09 4.87 6.24
N HIS A 45 11.70 3.87 5.44
CA HIS A 45 10.56 2.99 5.72
C HIS A 45 9.27 3.71 6.09
N LEU A 46 8.44 3.98 5.09
CA LEU A 46 7.18 4.69 5.28
C LEU A 46 5.99 3.76 5.05
N THR A 47 5.00 3.88 5.94
CA THR A 47 3.79 3.06 5.90
C THR A 47 2.58 3.93 6.23
N LEU A 48 1.46 3.66 5.55
CA LEU A 48 0.20 4.38 5.67
C LEU A 48 -0.93 3.34 5.72
N ASN A 49 -1.87 3.51 6.64
CA ASN A 49 -3.08 2.69 6.71
C ASN A 49 -4.27 3.39 6.04
N SER A 50 -5.41 2.70 5.94
CA SER A 50 -6.61 3.22 5.29
C SER A 50 -7.27 4.40 6.04
N ASN A 51 -6.90 4.61 7.30
CA ASN A 51 -7.37 5.73 8.11
C ASN A 51 -6.45 6.97 7.99
N GLY A 52 -5.48 6.93 7.06
CA GLY A 52 -4.46 7.98 6.87
C GLY A 52 -3.53 8.19 8.07
N GLN A 53 -3.47 7.20 8.97
CA GLN A 53 -2.45 7.12 9.99
C GLN A 53 -1.23 6.45 9.36
N GLY A 54 -0.04 6.90 9.73
CA GLY A 54 1.18 6.29 9.25
C GLY A 54 2.22 6.07 10.31
N ALA A 55 3.27 5.35 9.93
CA ALA A 55 4.47 5.20 10.72
C ALA A 55 5.69 5.34 9.82
N PHE A 56 6.80 5.80 10.41
CA PHE A 56 8.05 5.90 9.70
C PHE A 56 9.25 5.71 10.63
N LEU A 57 10.36 5.28 10.03
CA LEU A 57 11.66 5.26 10.69
C LEU A 57 12.45 6.52 10.32
N ALA A 58 13.25 7.04 11.23
CA ALA A 58 14.13 8.16 10.95
C ALA A 58 15.48 8.03 11.67
N SER A 59 16.52 8.63 11.09
CA SER A 59 17.75 8.95 11.81
C SER A 59 17.66 10.34 12.41
N LEU A 60 18.36 10.52 13.52
CA LEU A 60 18.54 11.81 14.20
C LEU A 60 19.96 12.34 13.96
N GLN A 61 20.11 13.66 13.97
CA GLN A 61 21.41 14.29 13.75
C GLN A 61 22.38 13.99 14.90
N ASN A 62 23.47 13.30 14.60
CA ASN A 62 24.50 12.98 15.58
C ASN A 62 25.10 14.25 16.21
N SER A 63 25.37 14.20 17.52
CA SER A 63 25.88 15.30 18.35
C SER A 63 24.91 16.49 18.53
N VAL A 64 23.64 16.36 18.17
CA VAL A 64 22.59 17.38 18.40
C VAL A 64 21.61 16.85 19.44
N GLY A 65 21.27 17.64 20.47
CA GLY A 65 20.29 17.22 21.49
C GLY A 65 20.68 15.96 22.29
N GLY A 66 21.99 15.69 22.43
CA GLY A 66 22.47 14.46 23.10
C GLY A 66 22.32 13.18 22.26
N VAL A 67 22.06 13.31 20.96
CA VAL A 67 22.04 12.18 20.02
C VAL A 67 23.46 11.68 19.77
N THR A 68 23.63 10.37 19.81
CA THR A 68 24.84 9.63 19.45
C THR A 68 24.48 8.47 18.54
N SER A 69 25.48 7.83 17.93
CA SER A 69 25.28 6.67 17.05
C SER A 69 24.69 5.42 17.73
N ALA A 70 24.41 5.49 19.03
CA ALA A 70 23.79 4.42 19.80
C ALA A 70 22.34 4.73 20.16
N ASN A 71 21.81 5.90 19.76
CA ASN A 71 20.45 6.34 20.05
C ASN A 71 19.87 7.25 18.93
N ASP A 72 20.37 7.10 17.71
CA ASP A 72 20.03 7.96 16.58
C ASP A 72 18.88 7.42 15.73
N GLN A 73 18.46 6.17 15.91
CA GLN A 73 17.28 5.63 15.22
C GLN A 73 16.00 5.79 16.05
N VAL A 74 14.91 6.15 15.37
CA VAL A 74 13.58 6.37 15.96
C VAL A 74 12.48 5.76 15.10
N LEU A 75 11.42 5.30 15.78
CA LEU A 75 10.14 4.96 15.20
C LEU A 75 9.11 6.01 15.63
N TYR A 76 8.46 6.63 14.65
CA TYR A 76 7.35 7.55 14.87
C TYR A 76 6.06 7.01 14.24
N THR A 77 4.93 7.37 14.85
CA THR A 77 3.60 7.33 14.23
C THR A 77 3.12 8.73 13.94
N PHE A 78 2.23 8.89 12.96
CA PHE A 78 1.57 10.16 12.69
C PHE A 78 0.09 9.99 12.36
N THR A 79 -0.68 11.05 12.60
CA THR A 79 -2.08 11.20 12.16
C THR A 79 -2.26 12.68 11.82
N GLY A 80 -2.64 12.97 10.57
CA GLY A 80 -2.54 14.32 10.04
C GLY A 80 -1.12 14.89 10.18
N SER A 81 -0.99 16.09 10.74
CA SER A 81 0.30 16.74 11.02
C SER A 81 0.92 16.37 12.38
N THR A 82 0.23 15.58 13.20
CA THR A 82 0.70 15.22 14.55
C THR A 82 1.58 13.98 14.50
N ILE A 83 2.83 14.10 14.95
CA ILE A 83 3.78 12.99 15.08
C ILE A 83 3.99 12.61 16.55
N ALA A 84 4.15 11.31 16.83
CA ALA A 84 4.39 10.76 18.16
C ALA A 84 5.49 9.70 18.15
N LEU A 85 6.49 9.85 19.03
CA LEU A 85 7.58 8.89 19.21
C LEU A 85 7.04 7.59 19.82
N ARG A 86 7.37 6.44 19.21
CA ARG A 86 6.99 5.10 19.70
C ARG A 86 8.16 4.30 20.24
N ALA A 87 9.29 4.33 19.56
CA ALA A 87 10.50 3.65 20.02
C ALA A 87 11.74 4.44 19.62
N ARG A 88 12.79 4.33 20.44
CA ARG A 88 14.09 4.92 20.16
C ARG A 88 15.19 3.94 20.53
N GLU A 89 16.18 3.86 19.66
CA GLU A 89 17.40 3.10 19.90
C GLU A 89 18.08 3.54 21.20
N GLY A 90 18.71 2.60 21.92
CA GLY A 90 19.52 2.91 23.11
C GLY A 90 18.75 3.45 24.32
N SER A 91 17.42 3.55 24.25
CA SER A 91 16.60 4.32 25.20
C SER A 91 15.80 3.46 26.19
N GLY A 92 16.03 2.15 26.23
CA GLY A 92 15.22 1.20 27.00
C GLY A 92 13.82 0.99 26.43
N GLY A 93 12.88 0.58 27.28
CA GLY A 93 11.46 0.48 26.93
C GLY A 93 11.10 -0.63 25.93
N VAL A 94 11.97 -1.62 25.73
CA VAL A 94 11.69 -2.74 24.84
C VAL A 94 10.57 -3.60 25.43
N PRO A 95 9.41 -3.75 24.74
CA PRO A 95 8.31 -4.54 25.25
C PRO A 95 8.70 -5.99 25.51
N ASN A 96 8.31 -6.51 26.67
CA ASN A 96 8.56 -7.87 27.15
C ASN A 96 10.04 -8.32 27.22
N VAL A 97 11.01 -7.41 27.10
CA VAL A 97 12.43 -7.71 27.30
C VAL A 97 13.01 -6.71 28.29
N ALA A 98 12.91 -7.03 29.59
CA ALA A 98 13.31 -6.16 30.68
C ALA A 98 14.77 -5.68 30.53
N SER A 99 14.98 -4.38 30.70
CA SER A 99 16.31 -3.73 30.65
C SER A 99 17.07 -3.86 29.33
N ALA A 100 16.44 -4.34 28.25
CA ALA A 100 17.03 -4.33 26.92
C ALA A 100 16.85 -2.97 26.25
N ASN A 101 17.70 -2.72 25.25
CA ASN A 101 17.65 -1.56 24.37
C ASN A 101 17.49 -2.04 22.93
N PHE A 102 16.73 -1.31 22.12
CA PHE A 102 16.82 -1.44 20.67
C PHE A 102 18.21 -0.99 20.19
N ALA A 103 18.75 -1.68 19.19
CA ALA A 103 19.99 -1.33 18.50
C ALA A 103 19.75 -0.90 17.05
N ASN A 104 18.66 -1.34 16.42
CA ASN A 104 18.32 -0.94 15.06
C ASN A 104 16.84 -1.27 14.76
N PHE A 105 16.25 -0.55 13.81
CA PHE A 105 14.94 -0.84 13.24
C PHE A 105 15.09 -1.16 11.75
N SER A 106 14.53 -2.27 11.30
CA SER A 106 14.72 -2.75 9.93
C SER A 106 13.43 -2.86 9.12
N ASP A 107 12.27 -2.95 9.79
CA ASP A 107 10.99 -2.85 9.11
C ASP A 107 9.89 -2.28 10.01
N VAL A 108 8.92 -1.61 9.40
CA VAL A 108 7.71 -1.11 10.03
C VAL A 108 6.50 -1.33 9.12
N ALA A 109 5.36 -1.62 9.73
CA ALA A 109 4.05 -1.60 9.11
C ALA A 109 3.01 -1.06 10.09
N ILE A 110 1.90 -0.53 9.59
CA ILE A 110 0.77 -0.08 10.40
C ILE A 110 -0.51 -0.74 9.90
N ALA A 111 -1.33 -1.23 10.84
CA ALA A 111 -2.66 -1.78 10.57
C ALA A 111 -3.72 -0.68 10.58
N ASP A 112 -4.90 -0.94 10.01
CA ASP A 112 -6.07 -0.04 10.07
C ASP A 112 -6.58 0.15 11.51
N THR A 113 -6.25 -0.77 12.42
CA THR A 113 -6.49 -0.57 13.87
C THR A 113 -5.59 0.48 14.51
N GLY A 114 -4.54 0.94 13.80
CA GLY A 114 -3.49 1.80 14.31
C GLY A 114 -2.33 1.05 14.98
N ASP A 115 -2.37 -0.27 15.03
CA ASP A 115 -1.29 -1.10 15.57
C ASP A 115 -0.05 -1.00 14.68
N VAL A 116 1.12 -0.79 15.29
CA VAL A 116 2.39 -0.71 14.57
C VAL A 116 3.17 -1.99 14.78
N LEU A 117 3.51 -2.67 13.69
CA LEU A 117 4.43 -3.79 13.68
C LEU A 117 5.84 -3.28 13.43
N LEU A 118 6.79 -3.72 14.26
CA LEU A 118 8.18 -3.31 14.19
C LEU A 118 9.09 -4.53 14.17
N ARG A 119 9.94 -4.62 13.16
CA ARG A 119 11.08 -5.53 13.16
C ARG A 119 12.34 -4.77 13.51
N GLY A 120 13.10 -5.29 14.48
CA GLY A 120 14.34 -4.65 14.93
C GLY A 120 15.33 -5.61 15.58
N SER A 121 16.51 -5.07 15.89
CA SER A 121 17.51 -5.74 16.69
C SER A 121 17.66 -5.08 18.07
N LEU A 122 18.21 -5.85 19.01
CA LEU A 122 18.50 -5.44 20.38
C LEU A 122 20.00 -5.31 20.58
N ALA A 123 20.40 -4.36 21.43
CA ALA A 123 21.81 -4.19 21.80
C ALA A 123 22.28 -5.40 22.63
N VAL A 124 23.44 -5.96 22.28
CA VAL A 124 24.06 -7.07 23.02
C VAL A 124 24.57 -6.57 24.38
N GLY A 125 24.23 -7.29 25.45
CA GLY A 125 24.57 -6.96 26.83
C GLY A 125 23.37 -6.54 27.67
N PRO A 126 22.74 -5.36 27.44
CA PRO A 126 21.57 -4.91 28.17
C PRO A 126 20.43 -5.96 28.15
N GLY A 127 19.77 -6.15 29.30
CA GLY A 127 18.68 -7.15 29.43
C GLY A 127 19.13 -8.61 29.22
N GLY A 128 20.44 -8.89 29.27
CA GLY A 128 20.98 -10.23 29.02
C GLY A 128 20.90 -10.65 27.54
N VAL A 129 20.75 -9.69 26.62
CA VAL A 129 20.69 -9.96 25.18
C VAL A 129 22.05 -10.46 24.70
N ALA A 130 22.08 -11.63 24.07
CA ALA A 130 23.21 -12.17 23.32
C ALA A 130 22.96 -12.07 21.80
N THR A 131 24.01 -12.23 20.99
CA THR A 131 23.91 -12.31 19.52
C THR A 131 23.04 -13.48 19.03
N SER A 132 22.75 -14.46 19.88
CA SER A 132 21.80 -15.53 19.61
C SER A 132 20.34 -15.16 19.92
N THR A 133 20.07 -13.96 20.46
CA THR A 133 18.75 -13.54 20.97
C THR A 133 18.42 -12.06 20.70
N ASP A 134 19.12 -11.48 19.73
CA ASP A 134 19.20 -10.05 19.46
C ASP A 134 18.22 -9.56 18.39
N GLN A 135 17.31 -10.39 17.90
CA GLN A 135 16.32 -10.01 16.90
C GLN A 135 14.92 -10.27 17.42
N GLY A 136 13.99 -9.37 17.10
CA GLY A 136 12.61 -9.55 17.48
C GLY A 136 11.64 -8.88 16.52
N LEU A 137 10.38 -9.25 16.73
CA LEU A 137 9.22 -8.67 16.09
C LEU A 137 8.25 -8.23 17.18
N TRP A 138 7.88 -6.95 17.16
CA TRP A 138 7.00 -6.34 18.15
C TRP A 138 5.74 -5.80 17.49
N ARG A 139 4.68 -5.72 18.29
CA ARG A 139 3.47 -4.98 17.98
C ARG A 139 3.23 -3.93 19.05
N PHE A 140 3.19 -2.67 18.66
CA PHE A 140 2.77 -1.56 19.50
C PHE A 140 1.27 -1.34 19.29
N SER A 141 0.48 -1.42 20.35
CA SER A 141 -0.98 -1.30 20.27
C SER A 141 -1.53 -0.41 21.37
N THR A 142 -2.74 0.11 21.21
CA THR A 142 -3.44 0.86 22.27
C THR A 142 -3.78 -0.03 23.47
N GLY A 143 -3.93 -1.34 23.25
CA GLY A 143 -4.20 -2.35 24.29
C GLY A 143 -2.96 -2.85 25.03
N GLY A 144 -1.77 -2.38 24.65
CA GLY A 144 -0.48 -2.76 25.23
C GLY A 144 0.48 -3.36 24.21
N ASP A 145 1.76 -3.07 24.38
CA ASP A 145 2.81 -3.52 23.46
C ASP A 145 3.17 -4.99 23.71
N THR A 146 3.40 -5.74 22.64
CA THR A 146 3.67 -7.18 22.70
C THR A 146 4.89 -7.58 21.87
N LEU A 147 5.66 -8.54 22.39
CA LEU A 147 6.68 -9.26 21.64
C LEU A 147 6.05 -10.47 20.95
N LEU A 148 6.00 -10.46 19.61
CA LEU A 148 5.39 -11.52 18.80
C LEU A 148 6.34 -12.70 18.60
N ALA A 149 7.59 -12.42 18.24
CA ALA A 149 8.61 -13.44 18.00
C ALA A 149 9.99 -12.90 18.38
N ARG A 150 10.85 -13.77 18.90
CA ARG A 150 12.24 -13.42 19.24
C ARG A 150 13.18 -14.55 18.87
N LYS A 151 14.31 -14.19 18.27
CA LYS A 151 15.39 -15.11 17.97
C LYS A 151 15.89 -15.79 19.25
N GLY A 152 16.13 -17.09 19.20
CA GLY A 152 16.71 -17.91 20.27
C GLY A 152 15.91 -17.92 21.59
N ALA A 153 14.66 -17.47 21.60
CA ALA A 153 13.87 -17.33 22.82
C ALA A 153 12.45 -17.87 22.61
N GLY A 154 12.05 -18.77 23.50
CA GLY A 154 10.78 -19.50 23.40
C GLY A 154 10.79 -20.54 22.26
N ASP A 155 9.77 -21.39 22.27
CA ASP A 155 9.55 -22.33 21.16
C ASP A 155 8.88 -21.58 20.00
N ALA A 156 9.39 -21.79 18.78
CA ALA A 156 8.74 -21.34 17.57
C ALA A 156 7.38 -22.05 17.45
N PRO A 157 6.27 -21.33 17.18
CA PRO A 157 4.95 -21.95 17.14
C PRO A 157 4.90 -23.15 16.18
N GLY A 158 4.32 -24.25 16.63
CA GLY A 158 4.21 -25.50 15.86
C GLY A 158 5.51 -26.32 15.75
N VAL A 159 6.61 -25.93 16.41
CA VAL A 159 7.89 -26.66 16.37
C VAL A 159 8.39 -26.99 17.78
N VAL A 160 8.12 -28.21 18.23
CA VAL A 160 8.50 -28.68 19.58
C VAL A 160 10.01 -28.56 19.80
N GLY A 161 10.42 -27.73 20.77
CA GLY A 161 11.81 -27.48 21.15
C GLY A 161 12.65 -26.77 20.09
N GLY A 162 12.05 -26.34 18.98
CA GLY A 162 12.73 -25.52 17.97
C GLY A 162 12.50 -24.04 18.26
N GLN A 163 13.48 -23.21 17.96
CA GLN A 163 13.46 -21.77 18.19
C GLN A 163 13.78 -21.04 16.88
N PHE A 164 13.32 -19.79 16.73
CA PHE A 164 13.75 -18.96 15.61
C PHE A 164 15.26 -18.69 15.70
N SER A 165 16.04 -19.05 14.68
CA SER A 165 17.47 -18.71 14.58
C SER A 165 17.70 -17.39 13.86
N SER A 166 16.69 -16.91 13.12
CA SER A 166 16.62 -15.55 12.58
C SER A 166 15.17 -15.06 12.53
N ILE A 167 14.99 -13.76 12.65
CA ILE A 167 13.73 -13.07 12.32
C ILE A 167 13.96 -12.32 11.00
N PRO A 168 13.11 -12.51 9.99
CA PRO A 168 13.29 -11.93 8.66
C PRO A 168 13.35 -10.41 8.73
N ASN A 169 14.02 -9.81 7.75
CA ASN A 169 14.14 -8.35 7.66
C ASN A 169 12.89 -7.72 7.05
N VAL A 170 11.98 -8.50 6.48
CA VAL A 170 10.78 -8.02 5.80
C VAL A 170 9.56 -8.68 6.39
N ILE A 171 8.59 -7.87 6.81
CA ILE A 171 7.29 -8.35 7.27
C ILE A 171 6.23 -8.13 6.18
N ARG A 172 5.37 -9.13 5.96
CA ARG A 172 4.19 -9.00 5.09
C ARG A 172 2.96 -8.91 5.96
N THR A 173 2.16 -7.87 5.76
CA THR A 173 1.08 -7.54 6.67
C THR A 173 -0.21 -7.31 5.93
N THR A 174 -1.31 -7.57 6.61
CA THR A 174 -2.66 -7.23 6.15
C THR A 174 -3.10 -5.91 6.78
N GLU A 175 -4.19 -5.34 6.30
CA GLU A 175 -4.80 -4.14 6.89
C GLU A 175 -5.30 -4.41 8.32
N ASN A 176 -5.68 -5.65 8.62
CA ASN A 176 -6.05 -6.07 9.98
C ASN A 176 -4.85 -6.23 10.94
N GLY A 177 -3.62 -6.03 10.45
CA GLY A 177 -2.40 -6.22 11.22
C GLY A 177 -1.97 -7.67 11.38
N ASP A 178 -2.56 -8.58 10.61
CA ASP A 178 -2.10 -9.94 10.51
C ASP A 178 -0.79 -9.98 9.72
N LEU A 179 0.00 -11.02 9.96
CA LEU A 179 1.38 -11.07 9.50
C LEU A 179 1.67 -12.43 8.88
N ALA A 180 2.41 -12.43 7.78
CA ALA A 180 3.08 -13.59 7.22
C ALA A 180 4.58 -13.36 7.11
N PHE A 181 5.37 -14.38 7.44
CA PHE A 181 6.81 -14.33 7.23
C PHE A 181 7.45 -15.72 7.13
N ASP A 182 8.58 -15.80 6.43
CA ASP A 182 9.48 -16.96 6.47
C ASP A 182 10.59 -16.74 7.49
N ALA A 183 11.00 -17.77 8.20
CA ALA A 183 12.09 -17.67 9.18
C ALA A 183 12.92 -18.94 9.26
N GLN A 184 14.16 -18.78 9.73
CA GLN A 184 15.03 -19.91 10.04
C GLN A 184 14.83 -20.36 11.49
N LEU A 185 15.09 -21.64 11.71
CA LEU A 185 14.94 -22.34 12.98
C LEU A 185 16.27 -22.92 13.45
N SER A 186 16.32 -23.29 14.73
CA SER A 186 17.39 -24.09 15.34
C SER A 186 16.84 -24.86 16.54
N GLY A 187 17.60 -25.83 17.05
CA GLY A 187 17.22 -26.62 18.23
C GLY A 187 16.18 -27.73 17.95
N GLY A 188 15.86 -28.53 18.97
CA GLY A 188 14.83 -29.57 18.87
C GLY A 188 15.06 -30.55 17.72
N THR A 189 14.05 -30.72 16.87
CA THR A 189 14.09 -31.60 15.67
C THR A 189 14.64 -30.90 14.41
N VAL A 190 15.25 -29.72 14.56
CA VAL A 190 15.76 -28.92 13.44
C VAL A 190 17.10 -29.46 12.94
N THR A 191 17.22 -29.61 11.63
CA THR A 191 18.43 -29.93 10.86
C THR A 191 18.63 -28.89 9.77
N ASN A 192 19.80 -28.86 9.15
CA ASN A 192 20.10 -27.99 8.00
C ASN A 192 19.24 -28.26 6.75
N LEU A 193 18.41 -29.30 6.76
CA LEU A 193 17.48 -29.62 5.66
C LEU A 193 16.05 -29.18 5.96
N ASN A 194 15.70 -28.87 7.20
CA ASN A 194 14.34 -28.54 7.63
C ASN A 194 14.26 -27.25 8.47
N GLU A 195 15.27 -26.40 8.34
CA GLU A 195 15.46 -25.21 9.17
C GLU A 195 14.62 -24.02 8.74
N ARG A 196 13.85 -24.07 7.64
CA ARG A 196 12.92 -22.98 7.30
C ARG A 196 11.46 -23.38 7.33
N GLY A 197 10.63 -22.41 7.67
CA GLY A 197 9.19 -22.51 7.57
C GLY A 197 8.54 -21.16 7.27
N ILE A 198 7.21 -21.19 7.09
CA ILE A 198 6.36 -20.01 6.97
C ILE A 198 5.40 -19.99 8.15
N TRP A 199 5.27 -18.83 8.79
CA TRP A 199 4.32 -18.60 9.89
C TRP A 199 3.34 -17.50 9.55
N PHE A 200 2.08 -17.69 9.94
CA PHE A 200 1.09 -16.62 9.99
C PHE A 200 0.76 -16.28 11.44
N TYR A 201 0.71 -14.98 11.74
CA TYR A 201 0.29 -14.47 13.03
C TYR A 201 -1.02 -13.70 12.87
N GLN A 202 -2.00 -14.07 13.69
CA GLN A 202 -3.23 -13.32 13.89
C GLN A 202 -3.26 -12.87 15.35
N GLY A 203 -3.34 -11.56 15.58
CA GLY A 203 -3.09 -11.05 16.93
C GLY A 203 -1.66 -11.40 17.41
N SER A 204 -1.55 -12.00 18.59
CA SER A 204 -0.32 -12.58 19.13
C SER A 204 -0.16 -14.08 18.86
N ALA A 205 -1.13 -14.72 18.20
CA ALA A 205 -1.13 -16.16 17.97
C ALA A 205 -0.44 -16.51 16.65
N GLY A 206 0.75 -17.11 16.75
CA GLY A 206 1.50 -17.62 15.61
C GLY A 206 1.12 -19.06 15.26
N ASN A 207 1.02 -19.36 13.97
CA ASN A 207 0.75 -20.70 13.43
C ASN A 207 1.79 -21.07 12.39
N LEU A 208 2.38 -22.26 12.50
CA LEU A 208 3.23 -22.82 11.45
C LEU A 208 2.35 -23.28 10.28
N ILE A 209 2.63 -22.75 9.09
CA ILE A 209 1.90 -23.06 7.86
C ILE A 209 2.56 -24.21 7.13
N VAL A 210 3.86 -24.07 6.84
CA VAL A 210 4.66 -25.09 6.17
C VAL A 210 6.10 -25.06 6.67
N ARG A 211 6.76 -26.22 6.65
CA ARG A 211 8.17 -26.41 7.03
C ARG A 211 8.87 -27.33 6.04
N GLU A 212 10.09 -26.96 5.66
CA GLU A 212 10.92 -27.72 4.72
C GLU A 212 11.13 -29.16 5.19
N MET A 213 11.11 -30.10 4.24
CA MET A 213 11.31 -31.54 4.40
C MET A 213 10.38 -32.26 5.39
N ILE A 214 9.47 -31.55 6.05
CA ILE A 214 8.55 -32.07 7.06
C ILE A 214 7.11 -32.00 6.57
N SER A 215 6.68 -30.83 6.09
CA SER A 215 5.31 -30.65 5.63
C SER A 215 5.07 -31.42 4.33
N ALA A 216 3.95 -32.13 4.28
CA ALA A 216 3.45 -32.74 3.06
C ALA A 216 3.10 -31.65 2.04
N VAL A 217 3.24 -31.97 0.75
CA VAL A 217 2.90 -31.06 -0.35
C VAL A 217 1.44 -31.28 -0.76
N PRO A 218 0.55 -30.29 -0.57
CA PRO A 218 -0.83 -30.43 -1.02
C PRO A 218 -0.90 -30.67 -2.54
N GLY A 219 -1.74 -31.63 -2.93
CA GLY A 219 -1.90 -32.04 -4.33
C GLY A 219 -0.79 -32.95 -4.89
N VAL A 220 0.27 -33.25 -4.13
CA VAL A 220 1.38 -34.11 -4.59
C VAL A 220 1.71 -35.17 -3.53
N PRO A 221 1.12 -36.37 -3.61
CA PRO A 221 1.31 -37.41 -2.60
C PRO A 221 2.78 -37.77 -2.38
N SER A 222 3.15 -37.98 -1.11
CA SER A 222 4.49 -38.39 -0.66
C SER A 222 5.63 -37.42 -0.97
N ALA A 223 5.35 -36.22 -1.49
CA ALA A 223 6.34 -35.18 -1.67
C ALA A 223 6.47 -34.30 -0.41
N THR A 224 7.65 -33.70 -0.26
CA THR A 224 7.96 -32.68 0.75
C THR A 224 8.52 -31.44 0.07
N PHE A 225 8.33 -30.29 0.70
CA PHE A 225 8.97 -29.05 0.25
C PHE A 225 10.48 -29.06 0.55
N GLU A 226 11.27 -28.45 -0.32
CA GLU A 226 12.71 -28.20 -0.14
C GLU A 226 12.99 -26.71 0.08
N ALA A 227 12.22 -25.82 -0.56
CA ALA A 227 12.35 -24.38 -0.42
C ALA A 227 11.02 -23.67 -0.65
N PHE A 228 10.90 -22.46 -0.13
CA PHE A 228 9.76 -21.57 -0.34
C PHE A 228 10.23 -20.19 -0.80
N GLY A 229 9.37 -19.49 -1.54
CA GLY A 229 9.51 -18.06 -1.79
C GLY A 229 8.79 -17.24 -0.72
N ASN A 230 8.89 -15.91 -0.85
CA ASN A 230 8.22 -14.98 0.04
C ASN A 230 6.70 -15.19 0.02
N PRO A 231 6.03 -15.30 1.18
CA PRO A 231 4.58 -15.40 1.23
C PRO A 231 3.92 -14.05 0.93
N SER A 232 2.71 -14.08 0.38
CA SER A 232 1.72 -13.00 0.42
C SER A 232 0.54 -13.46 1.28
N ILE A 233 -0.19 -12.53 1.91
CA ILE A 233 -1.32 -12.81 2.82
C ILE A 233 -2.43 -11.79 2.62
N ASN A 234 -3.69 -12.21 2.77
CA ASN A 234 -4.87 -11.34 2.73
C ASN A 234 -5.56 -11.22 4.11
N ASN A 235 -6.55 -10.33 4.22
CA ASN A 235 -7.34 -10.09 5.44
C ASN A 235 -8.14 -11.32 5.93
N LEU A 236 -8.17 -12.42 5.16
CA LEU A 236 -8.81 -13.69 5.53
C LEU A 236 -7.82 -14.72 6.11
N ILE A 237 -6.56 -14.34 6.36
CA ILE A 237 -5.47 -15.26 6.80
C ILE A 237 -5.22 -16.38 5.78
N GLN A 238 -5.51 -16.12 4.52
CA GLN A 238 -5.06 -16.98 3.43
C GLN A 238 -3.75 -16.43 2.93
N GLY A 239 -2.78 -17.31 2.72
CA GLY A 239 -1.52 -16.91 2.13
C GLY A 239 -1.23 -17.65 0.84
N VAL A 240 -0.33 -17.09 0.05
CA VAL A 240 0.15 -17.73 -1.17
C VAL A 240 1.66 -17.63 -1.23
N ALA A 241 2.32 -18.70 -1.66
CA ALA A 241 3.75 -18.70 -1.91
C ALA A 241 4.08 -19.63 -3.07
N LYS A 242 5.14 -19.28 -3.80
CA LYS A 242 5.82 -20.26 -4.65
C LYS A 242 6.67 -21.18 -3.78
N ALA A 243 6.86 -22.42 -4.22
CA ALA A 243 7.73 -23.36 -3.52
C ALA A 243 8.43 -24.31 -4.49
N THR A 244 9.50 -24.92 -3.98
CA THR A 244 10.26 -25.96 -4.65
C THR A 244 10.12 -27.24 -3.84
N MET A 245 9.70 -28.32 -4.49
CA MET A 245 9.63 -29.66 -3.91
C MET A 245 10.99 -30.35 -3.96
N LYS A 246 11.27 -31.22 -2.99
CA LYS A 246 12.45 -32.09 -3.01
C LYS A 246 12.41 -33.04 -4.22
N MET A 247 13.53 -33.16 -4.94
CA MET A 247 13.65 -34.19 -5.99
C MET A 247 13.64 -35.59 -5.37
N ALA A 248 12.59 -36.35 -5.66
CA ALA A 248 12.40 -37.74 -5.26
C ALA A 248 11.28 -38.37 -6.09
N GLY A 249 11.41 -39.66 -6.45
CA GLY A 249 10.39 -40.37 -7.22
C GLY A 249 10.09 -39.68 -8.56
N ALA A 250 8.84 -39.24 -8.76
CA ALA A 250 8.39 -38.56 -9.97
C ALA A 250 8.68 -37.03 -10.00
N ILE A 251 9.30 -36.49 -8.94
CA ILE A 251 9.66 -35.07 -8.87
C ILE A 251 11.04 -34.85 -9.52
N THR A 252 11.06 -34.11 -10.64
CA THR A 252 12.27 -33.80 -11.42
C THR A 252 12.57 -32.30 -11.41
N ILE A 253 13.71 -31.90 -11.97
CA ILE A 253 14.06 -30.48 -12.13
C ILE A 253 13.01 -29.69 -12.93
N ASP A 254 12.33 -30.36 -13.86
CA ASP A 254 11.35 -29.75 -14.77
C ASP A 254 9.93 -29.68 -14.17
N ASN A 255 9.69 -30.25 -12.99
CA ASN A 255 8.34 -30.28 -12.41
C ASN A 255 8.26 -30.01 -10.90
N ARG A 256 9.37 -29.56 -10.30
CA ARG A 256 9.48 -29.41 -8.85
C ARG A 256 9.00 -28.06 -8.32
N ASN A 257 8.73 -27.09 -9.18
CA ASN A 257 8.26 -25.77 -8.75
C ASN A 257 6.74 -25.65 -8.90
N GLY A 258 6.11 -24.83 -8.06
CA GLY A 258 4.68 -24.55 -8.13
C GLY A 258 4.27 -23.34 -7.31
N VAL A 259 2.97 -23.05 -7.35
CA VAL A 259 2.30 -22.01 -6.57
C VAL A 259 1.24 -22.69 -5.70
N TRP A 260 1.28 -22.40 -4.40
CA TRP A 260 0.33 -22.94 -3.43
C TRP A 260 -0.36 -21.81 -2.68
N ARG A 261 -1.67 -21.95 -2.51
CA ARG A 261 -2.46 -21.16 -1.54
C ARG A 261 -2.62 -21.98 -0.27
N TYR A 262 -2.43 -21.33 0.87
CA TYR A 262 -2.52 -21.92 2.19
C TYR A 262 -3.65 -21.28 3.00
N THR A 263 -4.36 -22.10 3.76
CA THR A 263 -5.33 -21.65 4.78
C THR A 263 -5.00 -22.40 6.06
N GLY A 264 -4.29 -21.73 6.97
CA GLY A 264 -3.64 -22.42 8.10
C GLY A 264 -2.64 -23.48 7.64
N ALA A 265 -2.62 -24.64 8.30
CA ALA A 265 -1.75 -25.77 7.93
C ALA A 265 -2.23 -26.60 6.72
N THR A 266 -3.33 -26.19 6.08
CA THR A 266 -3.83 -26.81 4.85
C THR A 266 -3.43 -25.97 3.64
N GLY A 267 -3.44 -26.55 2.45
CA GLY A 267 -3.18 -25.80 1.23
C GLY A 267 -3.71 -26.48 -0.02
N GLU A 268 -3.58 -25.76 -1.12
CA GLU A 268 -4.04 -26.14 -2.46
C GLU A 268 -2.95 -25.82 -3.47
N LEU A 269 -2.68 -26.77 -4.35
CA LEU A 269 -1.78 -26.57 -5.49
C LEU A 269 -2.55 -25.84 -6.60
N LEU A 270 -2.14 -24.62 -6.92
CA LEU A 270 -2.78 -23.81 -7.96
C LEU A 270 -2.16 -24.05 -9.34
N ALA A 271 -0.83 -24.13 -9.38
CA ALA A 271 -0.08 -24.35 -10.62
C ALA A 271 1.22 -25.09 -10.34
N ARG A 272 1.63 -25.95 -11.27
CA ARG A 272 2.85 -26.73 -11.17
C ARG A 272 3.63 -26.73 -12.47
N GLN A 273 4.93 -26.48 -12.35
CA GLN A 273 5.86 -26.49 -13.47
C GLN A 273 5.79 -27.84 -14.21
N GLY A 274 5.80 -27.81 -15.54
CA GLY A 274 5.90 -29.02 -16.37
C GLY A 274 4.73 -30.00 -16.28
N VAL A 275 3.67 -29.70 -15.53
CA VAL A 275 2.51 -30.58 -15.35
C VAL A 275 1.25 -29.92 -15.89
N GLY A 276 0.64 -30.56 -16.89
CA GLY A 276 -0.52 -30.01 -17.59
C GLY A 276 -0.15 -28.85 -18.51
N MET A 277 -1.13 -28.39 -19.29
CA MET A 277 -0.98 -27.18 -20.11
C MET A 277 -1.34 -25.98 -19.24
N ALA A 278 -0.52 -24.93 -19.30
CA ALA A 278 -0.88 -23.65 -18.68
C ALA A 278 -2.15 -23.12 -19.38
N PRO A 279 -3.21 -22.77 -18.63
CA PRO A 279 -4.49 -22.34 -19.20
C PRO A 279 -4.30 -21.25 -20.26
N GLY A 280 -5.06 -21.31 -21.35
CA GLY A 280 -4.97 -20.35 -22.45
C GLY A 280 -3.69 -20.45 -23.31
N THR A 281 -2.87 -21.48 -23.14
CA THR A 281 -1.63 -21.68 -23.91
C THR A 281 -1.51 -23.12 -24.44
N THR A 282 -0.50 -23.36 -25.28
CA THR A 282 -0.12 -24.70 -25.77
C THR A 282 1.03 -25.34 -24.99
N GLY A 283 1.63 -24.63 -24.04
CA GLY A 283 2.80 -25.07 -23.26
C GLY A 283 2.47 -25.38 -21.80
N SER A 284 3.41 -25.99 -21.09
CA SER A 284 3.32 -26.17 -19.63
C SER A 284 3.96 -24.99 -18.90
N PHE A 285 3.62 -24.81 -17.61
CA PHE A 285 4.25 -23.79 -16.77
C PHE A 285 5.76 -24.00 -16.62
N GLY A 286 6.51 -22.90 -16.61
CA GLY A 286 7.94 -22.81 -16.35
C GLY A 286 8.25 -22.19 -14.98
N LEU A 287 9.14 -21.19 -14.96
CA LEU A 287 9.46 -20.45 -13.73
C LEU A 287 8.29 -19.55 -13.31
N PHE A 288 8.04 -19.46 -12.01
CA PHE A 288 6.99 -18.62 -11.43
C PHE A 288 7.56 -17.32 -10.85
N GLY A 289 6.86 -16.21 -11.11
CA GLY A 289 7.00 -14.94 -10.39
C GLY A 289 6.50 -15.05 -8.95
N ASN A 290 6.54 -13.96 -8.19
CA ASN A 290 5.97 -13.97 -6.84
C ASN A 290 4.44 -13.86 -6.94
N PRO A 291 3.69 -14.81 -6.34
CA PRO A 291 2.24 -14.75 -6.35
C PRO A 291 1.72 -13.73 -5.33
N VAL A 292 0.60 -13.10 -5.66
CA VAL A 292 -0.15 -12.18 -4.80
C VAL A 292 -1.57 -12.68 -4.58
N ILE A 293 -2.19 -12.31 -3.45
CA ILE A 293 -3.55 -12.69 -3.09
C ILE A 293 -4.35 -11.45 -2.66
N ASN A 294 -5.61 -11.36 -3.07
CA ASN A 294 -6.53 -10.29 -2.63
C ASN A 294 -7.51 -10.77 -1.56
N ASN A 295 -8.32 -9.88 -1.00
CA ASN A 295 -9.32 -10.21 0.02
C ASN A 295 -10.52 -11.01 -0.54
N SER A 296 -10.64 -11.10 -1.87
CA SER A 296 -11.60 -11.97 -2.57
C SER A 296 -11.09 -13.40 -2.76
N SER A 297 -10.00 -13.80 -2.09
CA SER A 297 -9.34 -15.13 -2.21
C SER A 297 -8.78 -15.46 -3.60
N GLN A 298 -8.70 -14.48 -4.50
CA GLN A 298 -8.11 -14.65 -5.83
C GLN A 298 -6.60 -14.56 -5.73
N VAL A 299 -5.90 -15.36 -6.52
CA VAL A 299 -4.44 -15.37 -6.58
C VAL A 299 -4.00 -14.98 -7.98
N ALA A 300 -3.05 -14.06 -8.10
CA ALA A 300 -2.43 -13.73 -9.39
C ALA A 300 -0.93 -13.97 -9.35
N PHE A 301 -0.38 -14.38 -10.49
CA PHE A 301 1.06 -14.56 -10.67
C PHE A 301 1.42 -14.49 -12.15
N ARG A 302 2.68 -14.13 -12.42
CA ARG A 302 3.30 -14.38 -13.72
C ARG A 302 4.04 -15.71 -13.76
N ALA A 303 4.23 -16.27 -14.93
CA ALA A 303 5.08 -17.44 -15.15
C ALA A 303 5.60 -17.52 -16.59
N ASP A 304 6.75 -18.16 -16.76
CA ASP A 304 7.19 -18.65 -18.08
C ASP A 304 6.27 -19.78 -18.55
N HIS A 305 6.22 -20.03 -19.85
CA HIS A 305 5.69 -21.29 -20.39
C HIS A 305 6.59 -21.90 -21.46
N SER A 306 6.50 -23.23 -21.60
CA SER A 306 7.45 -24.04 -22.37
C SER A 306 7.49 -23.79 -23.89
N THR A 307 6.54 -23.02 -24.42
CA THR A 307 6.36 -22.84 -25.87
C THR A 307 6.73 -21.45 -26.39
N SER A 308 6.66 -20.38 -25.57
CA SER A 308 7.31 -19.07 -25.85
C SER A 308 6.84 -17.96 -24.88
N GLY A 309 7.76 -17.41 -24.07
CA GLY A 309 7.54 -16.17 -23.32
C GLY A 309 6.88 -16.35 -21.93
N GLU A 310 6.48 -15.22 -21.35
CA GLU A 310 5.77 -15.15 -20.06
C GLU A 310 4.27 -14.89 -20.26
N GLY A 311 3.47 -15.26 -19.26
CA GLY A 311 2.04 -14.90 -19.18
C GLY A 311 1.64 -14.46 -17.78
N LEU A 312 0.41 -13.99 -17.67
CA LEU A 312 -0.26 -13.65 -16.40
C LEU A 312 -1.47 -14.55 -16.21
N TRP A 313 -1.57 -15.16 -15.03
CA TRP A 313 -2.70 -15.99 -14.65
C TRP A 313 -3.33 -15.51 -13.36
N ARG A 314 -4.63 -15.73 -13.25
CA ARG A 314 -5.43 -15.48 -12.05
C ARG A 314 -6.22 -16.73 -11.71
N TYR A 315 -6.04 -17.23 -10.50
CA TYR A 315 -6.94 -18.18 -9.88
C TYR A 315 -8.12 -17.39 -9.31
N ASP A 316 -9.31 -17.63 -9.84
CA ASP A 316 -10.49 -16.81 -9.57
C ASP A 316 -11.35 -17.32 -8.40
N THR A 317 -12.47 -16.64 -8.16
CA THR A 317 -13.40 -16.96 -7.07
C THR A 317 -14.22 -18.24 -7.32
N THR A 318 -14.23 -18.75 -8.55
CA THR A 318 -14.90 -20.01 -8.93
C THR A 318 -14.01 -21.22 -8.69
N GLY A 319 -12.72 -20.99 -8.39
CA GLY A 319 -11.72 -22.03 -8.22
C GLY A 319 -11.01 -22.42 -9.51
N GLU A 320 -11.14 -21.61 -10.57
CA GLU A 320 -10.49 -21.87 -11.85
C GLU A 320 -9.26 -20.99 -12.05
N LEU A 321 -8.21 -21.58 -12.63
CA LEU A 321 -7.03 -20.85 -13.08
C LEU A 321 -7.24 -20.37 -14.52
N VAL A 322 -7.26 -19.06 -14.72
CA VAL A 322 -7.55 -18.43 -16.01
C VAL A 322 -6.34 -17.59 -16.47
N ALA A 323 -6.04 -17.62 -17.78
CA ALA A 323 -5.07 -16.70 -18.37
C ALA A 323 -5.69 -15.30 -18.48
N VAL A 324 -5.00 -14.31 -17.93
CA VAL A 324 -5.40 -12.89 -17.99
C VAL A 324 -4.73 -12.19 -19.17
N ALA A 325 -3.44 -12.43 -19.35
CA ALA A 325 -2.70 -11.94 -20.50
C ALA A 325 -1.72 -13.00 -20.98
N ASN A 326 -1.61 -13.14 -22.30
CA ASN A 326 -0.64 -13.98 -22.97
C ASN A 326 0.07 -13.20 -24.08
N THR A 327 1.10 -13.79 -24.67
CA THR A 327 2.05 -13.12 -25.58
C THR A 327 1.46 -12.68 -26.94
N VAL A 328 0.17 -12.92 -27.22
CA VAL A 328 -0.34 -12.81 -28.61
C VAL A 328 -1.09 -11.51 -28.92
N SER A 329 -1.47 -10.72 -27.90
CA SER A 329 -2.09 -9.41 -28.10
C SER A 329 -1.82 -8.48 -26.92
N VAL A 330 -1.48 -7.22 -27.22
CA VAL A 330 -1.28 -6.16 -26.22
C VAL A 330 -2.43 -5.16 -26.29
N PRO A 331 -3.20 -4.94 -25.20
CA PRO A 331 -4.23 -3.91 -25.16
C PRO A 331 -3.67 -2.53 -25.56
N ASP A 332 -4.43 -1.82 -26.39
CA ASP A 332 -4.13 -0.49 -26.93
C ASP A 332 -2.81 -0.36 -27.74
N VAL A 333 -2.18 -1.48 -28.10
CA VAL A 333 -1.00 -1.51 -28.98
C VAL A 333 -1.18 -2.53 -30.10
N PRO A 334 -1.88 -2.16 -31.19
CA PRO A 334 -2.18 -3.08 -32.29
C PRO A 334 -0.93 -3.73 -32.88
N GLY A 335 -0.95 -5.06 -32.99
CA GLY A 335 0.12 -5.85 -33.60
C GLY A 335 1.37 -6.04 -32.74
N ALA A 336 1.37 -5.56 -31.49
CA ALA A 336 2.44 -5.86 -30.53
C ALA A 336 2.19 -7.17 -29.77
N SER A 337 3.25 -7.68 -29.16
CA SER A 337 3.26 -8.86 -28.28
C SER A 337 4.05 -8.56 -27.02
N PHE A 338 3.66 -9.16 -25.89
CA PHE A 338 4.42 -9.08 -24.65
C PHE A 338 5.67 -9.98 -24.72
N SER A 339 6.77 -9.50 -24.14
CA SER A 339 8.03 -10.25 -23.97
C SER A 339 8.18 -10.74 -22.52
N SER A 340 7.88 -9.89 -21.55
CA SER A 340 7.96 -10.20 -20.12
C SER A 340 6.98 -9.36 -19.31
N PHE A 341 6.62 -9.84 -18.13
CA PHE A 341 5.82 -9.16 -17.12
C PHE A 341 6.65 -9.00 -15.84
N ASP A 342 6.42 -7.92 -15.11
CA ASP A 342 6.82 -7.83 -13.71
C ASP A 342 5.78 -8.57 -12.84
N ASP A 343 6.04 -8.77 -11.54
CA ASP A 343 5.05 -9.41 -10.66
C ASP A 343 3.79 -8.52 -10.54
N PRO A 344 2.57 -9.09 -10.64
CA PRO A 344 1.35 -8.29 -10.67
C PRO A 344 0.95 -7.79 -9.28
N TYR A 345 0.24 -6.68 -9.24
CA TYR A 345 -0.63 -6.29 -8.13
C TYR A 345 -2.06 -6.75 -8.42
N ILE A 346 -2.82 -7.12 -7.40
CA ILE A 346 -4.21 -7.54 -7.53
C ILE A 346 -5.10 -6.71 -6.61
N ALA A 347 -6.11 -6.08 -7.20
CA ALA A 347 -7.17 -5.37 -6.49
C ALA A 347 -8.24 -6.33 -5.98
N ASP A 348 -9.05 -5.93 -5.00
CA ASP A 348 -10.11 -6.76 -4.41
C ASP A 348 -11.26 -7.03 -5.39
N ASN A 349 -11.43 -6.18 -6.40
CA ASN A 349 -12.34 -6.42 -7.53
C ASN A 349 -11.76 -7.38 -8.60
N GLY A 350 -10.54 -7.88 -8.39
CA GLY A 350 -9.82 -8.80 -9.26
C GLY A 350 -9.02 -8.15 -10.38
N ALA A 351 -9.05 -6.81 -10.53
CA ALA A 351 -8.22 -6.12 -11.50
C ALA A 351 -6.72 -6.34 -11.22
N LEU A 352 -5.93 -6.59 -12.26
CA LEU A 352 -4.47 -6.69 -12.14
C LEU A 352 -3.81 -5.42 -12.64
N ILE A 353 -2.89 -4.85 -11.86
CA ILE A 353 -2.00 -3.78 -12.31
C ILE A 353 -0.60 -4.37 -12.49
N VAL A 354 -0.01 -4.16 -13.66
CA VAL A 354 1.27 -4.80 -14.01
C VAL A 354 2.10 -3.91 -14.93
N SER A 355 3.39 -3.82 -14.64
CA SER A 355 4.40 -3.33 -15.58
C SER A 355 4.85 -4.48 -16.48
N ALA A 356 4.96 -4.23 -17.78
CA ALA A 356 5.38 -5.26 -18.73
C ALA A 356 6.28 -4.68 -19.83
N THR A 357 7.01 -5.57 -20.49
CA THR A 357 7.84 -5.25 -21.66
C THR A 357 7.23 -5.91 -22.89
N MET A 358 7.26 -5.20 -24.02
CA MET A 358 6.84 -5.68 -25.32
C MET A 358 8.03 -6.07 -26.20
N ASN A 359 7.80 -6.98 -27.16
CA ASN A 359 8.80 -7.32 -28.18
C ASN A 359 9.00 -6.17 -29.18
N THR A 360 10.25 -5.77 -29.42
CA THR A 360 10.62 -4.63 -30.30
C THR A 360 10.55 -4.92 -31.80
N SER A 361 10.01 -6.07 -32.21
CA SER A 361 9.98 -6.52 -33.61
C SER A 361 8.57 -6.50 -34.23
N SER A 362 7.57 -6.03 -33.49
CA SER A 362 6.16 -6.06 -33.90
C SER A 362 5.41 -4.81 -33.39
N GLY A 363 4.30 -4.44 -34.02
CA GLY A 363 3.40 -3.37 -33.53
C GLY A 363 4.02 -1.96 -33.41
N GLY A 364 5.07 -1.65 -34.16
CA GLY A 364 5.78 -0.36 -34.06
C GLY A 364 6.53 -0.15 -32.74
N VAL A 365 6.77 -1.23 -31.99
CA VAL A 365 7.48 -1.19 -30.72
C VAL A 365 8.98 -1.01 -30.95
N THR A 366 9.60 -0.04 -30.28
CA THR A 366 11.04 0.19 -30.24
C THR A 366 11.56 0.05 -28.82
N THR A 367 12.88 0.04 -28.62
CA THR A 367 13.45 0.00 -27.27
C THR A 367 13.06 1.20 -26.41
N GLN A 368 12.73 2.34 -27.03
CA GLN A 368 12.26 3.54 -26.32
C GLN A 368 10.80 3.42 -25.85
N ASN A 369 9.96 2.63 -26.52
CA ASN A 369 8.53 2.55 -26.24
C ASN A 369 8.03 1.15 -25.84
N ALA A 370 8.95 0.25 -25.48
CA ALA A 370 8.67 -1.15 -25.18
C ALA A 370 8.09 -1.38 -23.78
N ARG A 371 8.23 -0.45 -22.83
CA ARG A 371 7.73 -0.59 -21.46
C ARG A 371 6.37 0.08 -21.32
N GLY A 372 5.46 -0.56 -20.58
CA GLY A 372 4.15 -0.01 -20.24
C GLY A 372 3.66 -0.47 -18.88
N ILE A 373 2.59 0.16 -18.42
CA ILE A 373 1.81 -0.26 -17.25
C ILE A 373 0.38 -0.50 -17.74
N TRP A 374 -0.17 -1.66 -17.43
CA TRP A 374 -1.51 -2.09 -17.85
C TRP A 374 -2.39 -2.37 -16.64
N SER A 375 -3.69 -2.14 -16.83
CA SER A 375 -4.75 -2.66 -15.97
C SER A 375 -5.51 -3.75 -16.73
N PHE A 376 -5.55 -4.96 -16.18
CA PHE A 376 -6.36 -6.06 -16.69
C PHE A 376 -7.56 -6.28 -15.78
N ALA A 377 -8.74 -5.85 -16.22
CA ALA A 377 -9.99 -5.94 -15.49
C ALA A 377 -11.03 -6.64 -16.35
N THR A 378 -11.99 -7.34 -15.74
CA THR A 378 -13.00 -8.10 -16.47
C THR A 378 -13.76 -7.19 -17.45
N GLY A 379 -13.50 -7.38 -18.75
CA GLY A 379 -14.12 -6.60 -19.83
C GLY A 379 -13.55 -5.19 -20.05
N SER A 380 -12.41 -4.85 -19.43
CA SER A 380 -11.82 -3.51 -19.47
C SER A 380 -10.29 -3.54 -19.35
N ASP A 381 -9.64 -4.33 -20.21
CA ASP A 381 -8.17 -4.33 -20.32
C ASP A 381 -7.70 -3.04 -20.99
N GLN A 382 -6.76 -2.34 -20.35
CA GLN A 382 -6.34 -1.01 -20.80
C GLN A 382 -4.85 -0.75 -20.52
N LEU A 383 -4.21 -0.03 -21.43
CA LEU A 383 -2.90 0.57 -21.24
C LEU A 383 -3.04 1.84 -20.41
N LEU A 384 -2.38 1.89 -19.24
CA LEU A 384 -2.39 3.07 -18.37
C LEU A 384 -1.31 4.07 -18.76
N LEU A 385 -0.06 3.60 -18.92
CA LEU A 385 1.08 4.43 -19.32
C LEU A 385 2.04 3.64 -20.21
N ARG A 386 2.78 4.34 -21.08
CA ARG A 386 3.78 3.72 -21.95
C ARG A 386 4.98 4.64 -22.19
N THR A 387 6.19 4.07 -22.18
CA THR A 387 7.41 4.82 -22.48
C THR A 387 7.46 5.25 -23.95
N GLY A 388 8.24 6.28 -24.28
CA GLY A 388 8.38 6.81 -25.64
C GLY A 388 7.07 7.26 -26.29
N SER A 389 6.01 7.40 -25.50
CA SER A 389 4.69 7.86 -25.94
C SER A 389 4.26 9.05 -25.07
N GLY A 390 3.51 9.97 -25.67
CA GLY A 390 3.02 11.17 -24.99
C GLY A 390 1.92 10.88 -23.97
N GLY A 391 1.13 11.91 -23.64
CA GLY A 391 0.04 11.75 -22.67
C GLY A 391 0.48 11.83 -21.21
N VAL A 392 1.64 12.44 -20.94
CA VAL A 392 2.12 12.72 -19.59
C VAL A 392 1.21 13.77 -18.95
N SER A 393 0.34 13.34 -18.03
CA SER A 393 -0.53 14.25 -17.28
C SER A 393 0.29 15.30 -16.53
N GLY A 394 -0.14 16.56 -16.58
CA GLY A 394 0.56 17.69 -15.99
C GLY A 394 1.78 18.21 -16.76
N VAL A 395 2.24 17.52 -17.82
CA VAL A 395 3.42 17.94 -18.61
C VAL A 395 3.16 17.83 -20.10
N ALA A 396 2.55 18.88 -20.66
CA ALA A 396 2.18 18.91 -22.08
C ALA A 396 3.37 18.67 -23.02
N GLY A 397 3.22 17.69 -23.92
CA GLY A 397 4.22 17.37 -24.95
C GLY A 397 5.43 16.57 -24.45
N ALA A 398 5.48 16.16 -23.18
CA ALA A 398 6.49 15.25 -22.67
C ALA A 398 6.14 13.78 -22.97
N ASN A 399 7.17 12.92 -22.87
CA ASN A 399 7.07 11.47 -22.97
C ASN A 399 7.70 10.83 -21.73
N PHE A 400 7.22 9.65 -21.34
CA PHE A 400 7.89 8.83 -20.32
C PHE A 400 9.13 8.14 -20.90
N ALA A 401 10.26 8.17 -20.20
CA ALA A 401 11.47 7.43 -20.54
C ALA A 401 11.55 6.08 -19.80
N THR A 402 11.28 6.09 -18.48
CA THR A 402 11.31 4.90 -17.62
C THR A 402 10.23 4.97 -16.55
N PHE A 403 9.78 3.81 -16.08
CA PHE A 403 9.01 3.66 -14.85
C PHE A 403 9.95 3.10 -13.79
N ASP A 404 10.19 3.89 -12.75
CA ASP A 404 11.25 3.66 -11.77
C ASP A 404 10.71 2.95 -10.52
N GLU A 405 9.49 3.29 -10.09
CA GLU A 405 8.78 2.64 -8.99
C GLU A 405 7.29 2.50 -9.34
N LEU A 406 6.64 1.40 -8.96
CA LEU A 406 5.21 1.15 -9.17
C LEU A 406 4.61 0.49 -7.92
N THR A 407 3.47 0.98 -7.47
CA THR A 407 2.62 0.34 -6.47
C THR A 407 1.14 0.45 -6.84
N ALA A 408 0.30 -0.43 -6.32
CA ALA A 408 -1.14 -0.38 -6.48
C ALA A 408 -1.86 -0.81 -5.20
N ASN A 409 -3.07 -0.31 -5.02
CA ASN A 409 -3.90 -0.58 -3.84
C ASN A 409 -5.05 -1.55 -4.15
N ALA A 410 -5.80 -1.94 -3.12
CA ALA A 410 -6.88 -2.90 -3.24
C ALA A 410 -8.08 -2.37 -4.06
N THR A 411 -8.14 -1.05 -4.33
CA THR A 411 -9.18 -0.45 -5.18
C THR A 411 -8.84 -0.47 -6.67
N GLY A 412 -7.63 -0.93 -7.04
CA GLY A 412 -7.15 -0.96 -8.42
C GLY A 412 -6.56 0.35 -8.93
N SER A 413 -6.29 1.31 -8.03
CA SER A 413 -5.50 2.48 -8.37
C SER A 413 -4.02 2.16 -8.25
N ALA A 414 -3.18 2.93 -8.93
CA ALA A 414 -1.73 2.78 -8.88
C ALA A 414 -1.01 4.12 -8.71
N VAL A 415 0.21 4.06 -8.18
CA VAL A 415 1.14 5.19 -8.14
C VAL A 415 2.43 4.77 -8.82
N VAL A 416 2.98 5.66 -9.64
CA VAL A 416 4.23 5.44 -10.37
C VAL A 416 5.19 6.60 -10.15
N VAL A 417 6.45 6.27 -9.87
CA VAL A 417 7.58 7.21 -10.04
C VAL A 417 8.15 6.97 -11.42
N ALA A 418 8.26 8.02 -12.22
CA ALA A 418 8.73 7.88 -13.60
C ALA A 418 9.71 9.00 -13.97
N THR A 419 10.64 8.65 -14.85
CA THR A 419 11.54 9.60 -15.50
C THR A 419 11.02 9.92 -16.90
N LEU A 420 11.07 11.20 -17.27
CA LEU A 420 10.64 11.76 -18.55
C LEU A 420 11.81 11.89 -19.52
N GLU A 421 11.54 11.78 -20.81
CA GLU A 421 12.54 12.00 -21.86
C GLU A 421 13.04 13.45 -21.87
N LEU A 422 14.35 13.66 -22.05
CA LEU A 422 14.93 15.01 -22.16
C LEU A 422 14.61 15.63 -23.53
N GLY A 423 14.10 16.86 -23.54
CA GLY A 423 13.74 17.62 -24.74
C GLY A 423 12.23 17.81 -24.92
N PRO A 424 11.44 16.75 -25.17
CA PRO A 424 9.99 16.83 -25.32
C PRO A 424 9.32 17.55 -24.14
N GLY A 425 8.32 18.39 -24.41
CA GLY A 425 7.58 19.13 -23.36
C GLY A 425 8.42 20.09 -22.53
N GLY A 426 9.63 20.48 -22.99
CA GLY A 426 10.54 21.34 -22.23
C GLY A 426 11.19 20.62 -21.05
N VAL A 427 11.25 19.29 -21.06
CA VAL A 427 11.89 18.49 -20.01
C VAL A 427 13.41 18.60 -20.11
N GLY A 428 14.05 18.98 -19.01
CA GLY A 428 15.50 18.98 -18.82
C GLY A 428 15.90 18.20 -17.57
N SER A 429 17.20 18.04 -17.32
CA SER A 429 17.71 17.27 -16.17
C SER A 429 17.28 17.81 -14.80
N ALA A 430 16.82 19.07 -14.74
CA ALA A 430 16.32 19.71 -13.54
C ALA A 430 14.84 19.39 -13.23
N ASN A 431 14.09 18.78 -14.15
CA ASN A 431 12.64 18.54 -13.99
C ASN A 431 12.13 17.24 -14.64
N ASN A 432 13.01 16.25 -14.79
CA ASN A 432 12.73 15.03 -15.55
C ASN A 432 12.16 13.88 -14.73
N THR A 433 11.80 14.06 -13.46
CA THR A 433 11.23 12.97 -12.63
C THR A 433 9.95 13.47 -11.97
N GLY A 434 8.96 12.60 -11.81
CA GLY A 434 7.72 12.91 -11.11
C GLY A 434 7.07 11.69 -10.47
N ILE A 435 6.04 11.94 -9.69
CA ILE A 435 5.12 10.95 -9.13
C ILE A 435 3.76 11.18 -9.76
N TRP A 436 3.15 10.12 -10.31
CA TRP A 436 1.79 10.16 -10.83
C TRP A 436 0.91 9.14 -10.11
N ILE A 437 -0.35 9.51 -9.88
CA ILE A 437 -1.41 8.57 -9.51
C ILE A 437 -2.23 8.23 -10.75
N LEU A 438 -2.56 6.94 -10.87
CA LEU A 438 -3.38 6.32 -11.89
C LEU A 438 -4.63 5.80 -11.17
N PRO A 439 -5.68 6.62 -11.01
CA PRO A 439 -6.86 6.18 -10.28
C PRO A 439 -7.58 5.06 -11.05
N SER A 440 -8.23 4.14 -10.34
CA SER A 440 -9.02 3.07 -10.98
C SER A 440 -10.17 3.59 -11.85
N ALA A 441 -10.60 4.83 -11.62
CA ALA A 441 -11.51 5.58 -12.47
C ALA A 441 -11.03 7.02 -12.65
N GLY A 442 -11.09 7.53 -13.88
CA GLY A 442 -10.65 8.88 -14.23
C GLY A 442 -9.27 8.92 -14.90
N SER A 443 -8.72 10.11 -15.02
CA SER A 443 -7.45 10.34 -15.70
C SER A 443 -6.25 10.33 -14.74
N PRO A 444 -5.06 9.91 -15.20
CA PRO A 444 -3.82 10.08 -14.46
C PRO A 444 -3.60 11.52 -13.96
N GLN A 445 -3.00 11.67 -12.78
CA GLN A 445 -2.69 12.98 -12.18
C GLN A 445 -1.23 13.04 -11.73
N LEU A 446 -0.57 14.17 -11.98
CA LEU A 446 0.74 14.47 -11.44
C LEU A 446 0.61 14.89 -9.97
N ILE A 447 1.31 14.20 -9.07
CA ILE A 447 1.36 14.52 -7.64
C ILE A 447 2.47 15.54 -7.37
N ALA A 448 3.70 15.21 -7.75
CA ALA A 448 4.87 16.04 -7.49
C ALA A 448 5.90 15.84 -8.60
N ARG A 449 6.69 16.87 -8.87
CA ARG A 449 7.74 16.82 -9.90
C ARG A 449 9.04 17.44 -9.42
N LYS A 450 10.15 16.84 -9.84
CA LYS A 450 11.49 17.42 -9.68
C LYS A 450 11.52 18.85 -10.23
N GLY A 451 12.14 19.75 -9.50
CA GLY A 451 12.23 21.18 -9.83
C GLY A 451 11.09 22.03 -9.27
N ASP A 452 9.96 21.43 -8.85
CA ASP A 452 8.86 22.17 -8.24
C ASP A 452 9.19 22.58 -6.79
N GLN A 453 8.46 23.57 -6.28
CA GLN A 453 8.54 23.99 -4.89
C GLN A 453 7.62 23.13 -4.01
N LEU A 454 8.17 22.59 -2.92
CA LEU A 454 7.42 21.90 -1.88
C LEU A 454 7.98 22.28 -0.52
N ALA A 455 7.11 22.70 0.40
CA ALA A 455 7.51 23.26 1.71
C ALA A 455 8.60 24.34 1.61
N GLY A 456 8.49 25.24 0.62
CA GLY A 456 9.43 26.34 0.38
C GLY A 456 10.82 25.93 -0.13
N ARG A 457 10.97 24.70 -0.62
CA ARG A 457 12.24 24.14 -1.13
C ARG A 457 12.05 23.54 -2.52
N THR A 458 13.12 23.51 -3.31
CA THR A 458 13.12 22.92 -4.65
C THR A 458 13.37 21.41 -4.59
N ILE A 459 12.45 20.62 -5.14
CA ILE A 459 12.56 19.16 -5.19
C ILE A 459 13.73 18.75 -6.10
N ALA A 460 14.65 17.94 -5.57
CA ALA A 460 15.77 17.32 -6.27
C ALA A 460 15.52 15.86 -6.66
N ALA A 461 14.81 15.10 -5.81
CA ALA A 461 14.43 13.71 -6.09
C ALA A 461 13.12 13.36 -5.36
N LEU A 462 12.45 12.31 -5.87
CA LEU A 462 11.17 11.80 -5.39
C LEU A 462 11.28 10.28 -5.29
N SER A 463 10.75 9.70 -4.21
CA SER A 463 10.74 8.24 -4.03
C SER A 463 9.57 7.79 -3.17
N LEU A 464 9.07 6.58 -3.42
CA LEU A 464 8.11 5.89 -2.55
C LEU A 464 8.83 5.10 -1.44
N LEU A 465 10.17 5.20 -1.36
CA LEU A 465 11.04 4.36 -0.53
C LEU A 465 10.74 2.87 -0.75
N SER A 466 10.58 2.50 -2.02
CA SER A 466 10.37 1.12 -2.47
C SER A 466 11.66 0.29 -2.52
N ASP A 467 12.82 0.93 -2.28
CA ASP A 467 14.13 0.39 -2.58
C ASP A 467 14.72 -0.38 -1.39
N ASP A 468 14.41 -1.66 -1.34
CA ASP A 468 15.49 -2.61 -1.13
C ASP A 468 15.41 -3.79 -2.10
N PHE A 469 16.57 -4.43 -2.28
CA PHE A 469 16.91 -5.49 -3.22
C PHE A 469 16.06 -6.79 -3.10
N VAL A 470 14.88 -6.75 -2.47
CA VAL A 470 14.14 -7.91 -1.96
C VAL A 470 12.63 -7.89 -2.27
N ASN A 471 12.15 -7.06 -3.21
CA ASN A 471 10.73 -6.97 -3.60
C ASN A 471 9.82 -6.64 -2.40
N ARG A 472 10.12 -5.56 -1.67
CA ARG A 472 9.21 -5.06 -0.63
C ARG A 472 8.02 -4.34 -1.25
N PRO A 473 6.79 -4.60 -0.77
CA PRO A 473 5.64 -3.80 -1.16
C PRO A 473 5.83 -2.36 -0.67
N VAL A 474 5.58 -1.39 -1.54
CA VAL A 474 5.42 0.01 -1.13
C VAL A 474 4.20 0.08 -0.22
N ARG A 475 4.39 0.53 1.02
CA ARG A 475 3.33 0.64 2.03
C ARG A 475 2.84 2.07 2.26
N GLY A 476 3.36 3.03 1.49
CA GLY A 476 2.96 4.42 1.58
C GLY A 476 1.64 4.75 0.85
N PHE A 477 1.01 3.80 0.15
CA PHE A 477 -0.19 4.04 -0.65
C PHE A 477 -1.38 3.23 -0.12
N ASN A 478 -2.47 3.90 0.24
CA ASN A 478 -3.65 3.26 0.85
C ASN A 478 -4.87 3.20 -0.10
N ASN A 479 -5.96 2.58 0.37
CA ASN A 479 -7.18 2.39 -0.41
C ASN A 479 -8.02 3.67 -0.60
N GLN A 480 -7.68 4.75 0.11
CA GLN A 480 -8.25 6.09 -0.03
C GLN A 480 -7.50 6.90 -1.07
N ASN A 481 -6.57 6.28 -1.80
CA ASN A 481 -5.68 6.92 -2.77
C ASN A 481 -4.78 8.00 -2.14
N GLN A 482 -4.54 7.96 -0.83
CA GLN A 482 -3.54 8.80 -0.18
C GLN A 482 -2.14 8.19 -0.36
N LEU A 483 -1.15 9.05 -0.53
CA LEU A 483 0.23 8.65 -0.75
C LEU A 483 1.17 9.36 0.22
N LEU A 484 1.85 8.59 1.06
CA LEU A 484 3.03 8.99 1.81
C LEU A 484 4.27 8.78 0.94
N PHE A 485 5.02 9.84 0.66
CA PHE A 485 6.22 9.78 -0.17
C PHE A 485 7.35 10.63 0.42
N ARG A 486 8.57 10.38 -0.05
CA ARG A 486 9.76 11.18 0.30
C ARG A 486 10.11 12.12 -0.85
N ALA A 487 10.48 13.35 -0.49
CA ALA A 487 11.17 14.27 -1.40
C ALA A 487 12.53 14.66 -0.82
N ASP A 488 13.57 14.59 -1.65
CA ASP A 488 14.88 15.18 -1.37
C ASP A 488 14.96 16.54 -2.04
N PHE A 489 15.64 17.50 -1.41
CA PHE A 489 15.70 18.88 -1.83
C PHE A 489 17.10 19.29 -2.27
N THR A 490 17.19 20.31 -3.14
CA THR A 490 18.47 20.78 -3.69
C THR A 490 19.41 21.38 -2.65
N ASN A 491 18.90 21.75 -1.47
CA ASN A 491 19.69 22.25 -0.34
C ASN A 491 20.27 21.12 0.54
N GLY A 492 20.00 19.85 0.22
CA GLY A 492 20.44 18.69 0.98
C GLY A 492 19.44 18.20 2.04
N ASP A 493 18.33 18.92 2.26
CA ASP A 493 17.26 18.45 3.15
C ASP A 493 16.46 17.31 2.51
N ALA A 494 15.76 16.53 3.33
CA ALA A 494 14.74 15.58 2.93
C ALA A 494 13.45 15.82 3.72
N GLY A 495 12.30 15.43 3.17
CA GLY A 495 11.02 15.49 3.87
C GLY A 495 10.08 14.35 3.52
N LEU A 496 9.16 14.07 4.43
CA LEU A 496 8.03 13.17 4.26
C LEU A 496 6.75 13.98 4.04
N PHE A 497 6.01 13.59 3.02
CA PHE A 497 4.84 14.32 2.57
C PHE A 497 3.67 13.36 2.34
N LEU A 498 2.48 13.78 2.78
CA LEU A 498 1.24 13.05 2.58
C LEU A 498 0.42 13.78 1.52
N PHE A 499 0.27 13.15 0.36
CA PHE A 499 -0.71 13.53 -0.64
C PHE A 499 -2.08 12.95 -0.26
N GLY A 500 -3.07 13.82 -0.19
CA GLY A 500 -4.49 13.44 -0.11
C GLY A 500 -5.20 13.80 -1.42
N PRO A 501 -5.85 12.85 -2.11
CA PRO A 501 -6.62 13.13 -3.33
C PRO A 501 -7.83 14.04 -3.05
N SER A 502 -8.20 14.18 -1.77
CA SER A 502 -9.23 15.06 -1.21
C SER A 502 -8.73 16.44 -0.76
N GLY A 503 -7.54 16.90 -1.19
CA GLY A 503 -7.18 18.32 -0.97
C GLY A 503 -8.02 19.36 -1.71
N ASN A 504 -9.15 18.95 -2.28
CA ASN A 504 -10.19 19.76 -2.90
C ASN A 504 -11.58 19.42 -2.35
N SER A 505 -11.69 18.75 -1.19
CA SER A 505 -12.96 18.70 -0.49
C SER A 505 -13.20 20.09 0.08
N SER A 506 -14.06 20.85 -0.58
CA SER A 506 -14.45 22.18 -0.12
C SER A 506 -15.07 22.17 1.28
N ALA A 507 -15.50 21.00 1.77
CA ALA A 507 -16.01 20.77 3.11
C ALA A 507 -14.96 20.27 4.13
N ASP A 508 -13.68 20.21 3.78
CA ASP A 508 -12.57 20.02 4.73
C ASP A 508 -12.23 21.38 5.36
N PHE A 509 -12.94 21.72 6.43
CA PHE A 509 -12.90 23.05 7.04
C PHE A 509 -11.74 23.20 8.02
N ASN A 510 -11.17 22.09 8.50
CA ASN A 510 -10.03 22.10 9.40
C ASN A 510 -8.69 21.86 8.69
N SER A 511 -8.72 21.61 7.37
CA SER A 511 -7.58 21.35 6.50
C SER A 511 -6.73 20.15 6.94
N ASP A 512 -7.37 19.15 7.56
CA ASP A 512 -6.71 17.91 7.99
C ASP A 512 -6.76 16.81 6.91
N THR A 513 -7.28 17.13 5.73
CA THR A 513 -7.44 16.30 4.53
C THR A 513 -8.61 15.30 4.57
N PHE A 514 -9.38 15.28 5.66
CA PHE A 514 -10.60 14.49 5.80
C PHE A 514 -11.83 15.41 5.77
N VAL A 515 -13.00 14.83 5.47
CA VAL A 515 -14.29 15.49 5.69
C VAL A 515 -15.03 14.61 6.67
N ASP A 516 -14.92 14.92 7.94
CA ASP A 516 -15.43 14.07 9.00
C ASP A 516 -16.28 14.85 10.04
N ALA A 517 -16.52 14.23 11.20
CA ALA A 517 -17.33 14.84 12.25
C ALA A 517 -16.65 16.08 12.86
N THR A 518 -15.33 16.19 12.75
CA THR A 518 -14.55 17.35 13.14
C THR A 518 -14.90 18.54 12.23
N ASP A 519 -14.93 18.34 10.91
CA ASP A 519 -15.36 19.36 9.94
C ASP A 519 -16.80 19.79 10.15
N LEU A 520 -17.68 18.85 10.49
CA LEU A 520 -19.05 19.19 10.88
C LEU A 520 -19.08 20.16 12.06
N GLY A 521 -18.19 19.98 13.04
CA GLY A 521 -18.04 20.88 14.17
C GLY A 521 -17.59 22.29 13.75
N PHE A 522 -16.70 22.39 12.77
CA PHE A 522 -16.28 23.68 12.18
C PHE A 522 -17.42 24.35 11.41
N TRP A 523 -18.13 23.61 10.56
CA TRP A 523 -19.31 24.12 9.85
C TRP A 523 -20.40 24.59 10.82
N GLN A 524 -20.71 23.81 11.87
CA GLN A 524 -21.70 24.16 12.88
C GLN A 524 -21.35 25.46 13.63
N ALA A 525 -20.06 25.71 13.86
CA ALA A 525 -19.59 26.93 14.49
C ALA A 525 -19.66 28.15 13.55
N ALA A 526 -19.56 27.93 12.24
CA ALA A 526 -19.65 28.97 11.21
C ALA A 526 -21.09 29.27 10.75
N TYR A 527 -22.00 28.30 10.87
CA TYR A 527 -23.35 28.36 10.33
C TYR A 527 -24.08 29.67 10.67
N GLY A 528 -24.46 30.42 9.64
CA GLY A 528 -25.15 31.72 9.74
C GLY A 528 -24.36 32.83 10.44
N SER A 529 -23.06 32.64 10.71
CA SER A 529 -22.24 33.54 11.52
C SER A 529 -20.97 34.03 10.81
N THR A 530 -20.26 33.16 10.10
CA THR A 530 -19.03 33.48 9.34
C THR A 530 -18.99 32.65 8.07
N SER A 531 -18.08 32.96 7.14
CA SER A 531 -17.78 32.13 5.96
C SER A 531 -16.77 31.01 6.29
N GLY A 532 -16.64 30.62 7.56
CA GLY A 532 -15.66 29.63 8.00
C GLY A 532 -16.01 28.18 7.61
N GLY A 533 -17.24 27.96 7.17
CA GLY A 533 -17.77 26.70 6.67
C GLY A 533 -18.25 26.79 5.22
N ASP A 534 -17.69 27.71 4.42
CA ASP A 534 -18.07 28.00 3.03
C ASP A 534 -17.48 26.96 2.06
N ALA A 535 -18.25 25.91 1.77
CA ALA A 535 -17.87 24.80 0.91
C ALA A 535 -18.36 24.94 -0.54
N ASP A 536 -19.24 25.88 -0.88
CA ASP A 536 -19.57 26.18 -2.28
C ASP A 536 -19.01 27.51 -2.80
N SER A 537 -18.27 28.21 -1.93
CA SER A 537 -17.57 29.48 -2.19
C SER A 537 -18.52 30.64 -2.54
N ASP A 538 -19.73 30.64 -1.98
CA ASP A 538 -20.70 31.72 -2.17
C ASP A 538 -20.56 32.87 -1.15
N GLY A 539 -19.67 32.71 -0.16
CA GLY A 539 -19.32 33.72 0.82
C GLY A 539 -20.06 33.62 2.14
N ASP A 540 -20.88 32.58 2.37
CA ASP A 540 -21.50 32.32 3.65
C ASP A 540 -21.33 30.85 4.14
N SER A 541 -22.13 30.42 5.10
CA SER A 541 -22.02 29.07 5.67
C SER A 541 -23.43 28.62 6.02
N ASP A 542 -24.02 27.86 5.11
CA ASP A 542 -25.43 27.53 5.09
C ASP A 542 -25.71 26.05 4.77
N GLY A 543 -26.96 25.74 4.43
CA GLY A 543 -27.39 24.38 4.13
C GLY A 543 -26.77 23.78 2.86
N ASN A 544 -26.34 24.58 1.90
CA ASN A 544 -25.67 24.13 0.68
C ASN A 544 -24.25 23.64 1.00
N ASP A 545 -23.57 24.30 1.92
CA ASP A 545 -22.28 23.85 2.43
C ASP A 545 -22.39 22.57 3.24
N PHE A 546 -23.45 22.44 4.04
CA PHE A 546 -23.74 21.19 4.73
C PHE A 546 -24.01 20.05 3.74
N LEU A 547 -24.72 20.32 2.65
CA LEU A 547 -24.91 19.36 1.57
C LEU A 547 -23.60 19.03 0.85
N ALA A 548 -22.66 19.98 0.74
CA ALA A 548 -21.31 19.71 0.24
C ALA A 548 -20.54 18.80 1.20
N TRP A 549 -20.59 19.07 2.50
CA TRP A 549 -20.04 18.23 3.57
C TRP A 549 -20.63 16.82 3.54
N GLN A 550 -21.96 16.67 3.49
CA GLN A 550 -22.62 15.36 3.42
C GLN A 550 -22.19 14.54 2.19
N ARG A 551 -21.94 15.22 1.05
CA ARG A 551 -21.49 14.58 -0.19
C ARG A 551 -20.01 14.20 -0.16
N GLN A 552 -19.20 14.96 0.57
CA GLN A 552 -17.76 14.76 0.66
C GLN A 552 -17.34 13.97 1.91
N PHE A 553 -18.26 13.65 2.82
CA PHE A 553 -18.01 12.96 4.08
C PHE A 553 -17.26 11.63 3.86
N THR A 554 -16.06 11.53 4.43
CA THR A 554 -15.16 10.38 4.29
C THR A 554 -15.24 9.39 5.47
N GLY A 555 -16.00 9.71 6.52
CA GLY A 555 -16.25 8.81 7.64
C GLY A 555 -17.14 7.62 7.25
N LEU A 556 -17.16 6.59 8.09
CA LEU A 556 -18.05 5.43 7.89
C LEU A 556 -19.48 5.93 7.73
N SER A 557 -20.07 5.72 6.55
CA SER A 557 -21.49 5.91 6.35
C SER A 557 -22.20 5.08 7.41
N ALA A 558 -22.87 5.76 8.34
CA ALA A 558 -23.78 5.08 9.25
C ALA A 558 -24.72 4.27 8.36
N SER A 559 -24.62 2.94 8.41
CA SER A 559 -25.68 2.08 7.90
C SER A 559 -26.98 2.70 8.36
N ALA A 560 -27.87 2.99 7.42
CA ALA A 560 -29.14 3.61 7.70
C ALA A 560 -29.84 2.80 8.81
N PHE A 561 -29.67 3.24 10.05
CA PHE A 561 -30.51 2.79 11.13
C PHE A 561 -31.87 3.33 10.75
N SER A 562 -32.76 2.43 10.36
CA SER A 562 -34.18 2.71 10.32
C SER A 562 -34.60 3.02 11.75
N LEU A 563 -34.34 4.26 12.18
CA LEU A 563 -35.10 4.86 13.25
C LEU A 563 -36.50 4.97 12.66
N THR A 564 -37.36 4.07 13.12
CA THR A 564 -38.80 4.18 12.91
C THR A 564 -39.21 5.56 13.44
N VAL A 565 -39.33 6.53 12.53
CA VAL A 565 -39.95 7.81 12.83
C VAL A 565 -41.38 7.44 13.20
N PRO A 566 -41.85 7.67 14.44
CA PRO A 566 -43.23 7.44 14.77
C PRO A 566 -44.06 8.34 13.87
N GLU A 567 -44.86 7.75 12.99
CA GLU A 567 -45.78 8.54 12.17
C GLU A 567 -46.67 9.35 13.11
N PRO A 568 -46.85 10.67 12.89
CA PRO A 568 -47.82 11.42 13.64
C PRO A 568 -49.18 10.74 13.46
N ALA A 569 -49.93 10.59 14.55
CA ALA A 569 -51.21 9.88 14.63
C ALA A 569 -52.30 10.48 13.72
N SER A 570 -52.11 10.33 12.41
CA SER A 570 -52.96 10.84 11.34
C SER A 570 -54.26 10.02 11.23
N LEU A 571 -54.27 8.81 11.81
CA LEU A 571 -55.46 8.00 12.04
C LEU A 571 -56.38 8.58 13.15
N GLY A 572 -55.88 9.44 14.04
CA GLY A 572 -56.70 10.11 15.07
C GLY A 572 -57.57 11.24 14.50
N PHE A 573 -57.07 11.97 13.49
CA PHE A 573 -57.82 13.06 12.86
C PHE A 573 -58.87 12.58 11.84
N LEU A 574 -58.70 11.39 11.26
CA LEU A 574 -59.67 10.81 10.32
C LEU A 574 -60.91 10.20 11.04
N LEU A 575 -60.76 9.77 12.30
CA LEU A 575 -61.87 9.29 13.14
C LEU A 575 -62.65 10.42 13.85
N ALA A 576 -62.04 11.59 14.05
CA ALA A 576 -62.73 12.77 14.60
C ALA A 576 -63.67 13.45 13.59
N PHE A 577 -63.46 13.28 12.28
CA PHE A 577 -64.33 13.86 11.24
C PHE A 577 -65.60 13.02 10.94
N PHE A 578 -65.61 11.72 11.27
CA PHE A 578 -66.79 10.86 11.06
C PHE A 578 -67.81 10.87 12.20
N VAL A 579 -67.45 11.38 13.39
CA VAL A 579 -68.37 11.53 14.54
C VAL A 579 -69.18 12.84 14.48
N LEU A 580 -68.77 13.81 13.64
CA LEU A 580 -69.41 15.12 13.48
C LEU A 580 -70.45 15.20 12.33
N VAL A 581 -70.73 14.10 11.61
CA VAL A 581 -71.71 14.06 10.51
C VAL A 581 -72.76 12.96 10.68
N LEU A 582 -73.19 12.69 11.92
CA LEU A 582 -74.41 11.90 12.15
C LEU A 582 -75.64 12.83 12.05
N PRO A 583 -76.55 12.63 11.08
CA PRO A 583 -77.76 13.43 10.96
C PRO A 583 -78.73 13.14 12.09
N CYS A 584 -79.19 14.21 12.75
CA CYS A 584 -80.28 14.19 13.71
C CYS A 584 -81.55 13.64 13.02
N ARG A 585 -82.09 12.51 13.50
CA ARG A 585 -83.42 12.03 13.07
C ARG A 585 -84.49 12.96 13.66
N PRO A 586 -85.44 13.49 12.86
CA PRO A 586 -86.60 14.17 13.40
C PRO A 586 -87.59 13.16 13.97
N ALA A 587 -88.14 13.47 15.15
CA ALA A 587 -89.30 12.81 15.70
C ALA A 587 -90.58 13.42 15.09
N CYS A 588 -91.33 12.62 14.36
CA CYS A 588 -92.80 12.55 14.21
C CYS A 588 -93.14 11.75 12.94
#